data_AF-A0ABD1YX52-F1
#
_entry.id   AF-A0ABD1YX52-F1
#
_cell.length_a   1.000
_cell.length_b   1.000
_cell.length_c   1.000
_cell.angle_alpha   90.00
_cell.angle_beta   90.00
_cell.angle_gamma   90.00
#
_symmetry.space_group_name_H-M   'P 1'
#
loop_
_entity.id
_entity.type
_entity.pdbx_description
1 polymer ?
#
loop_
_entity_poly.entity_id
_entity_poly.type
_entity_poly.pdbx_seq_one_letter_code
_entity_poly.pdbx_strand_id
1 'polypeptide(L)'
;MALTSQATISFCPQTLVGNSAPFSQDRTYLPCSVFCIKPSAGQLAPLASIYSVSAFRLGNKRSGGSLDYGSSMRPRSPVVRSQFVQFQSSRAVSIPFTEGSSTAKDYLRELERVVRVTFPDSARITYLGDSVWRARLRPVTFINITGTPLCDIRVYNEVGALCIYSDKLYLDFTGVPDQFKNLYINFELKGSLRAVPQDAQAGKVKFEGNVVLKLGADLPFPISLLPEALLSGAGNGILDTILGAMESALLRGVVDDYYSWCKIKQGAEVVRASRSK
;
A
#
# COMPACT_ATOMS: atom_id res chain seq x y z
N MET A 1 26.72 29.91 -29.97
CA MET A 1 25.69 28.94 -29.59
C MET A 1 25.45 29.09 -28.11
N ALA A 2 24.40 29.82 -27.75
CA ALA A 2 24.00 30.10 -26.38
C ALA A 2 22.51 29.80 -26.29
N LEU A 3 22.15 28.81 -25.46
CA LEU A 3 20.77 28.45 -25.18
C LEU A 3 20.27 29.36 -24.06
N THR A 4 19.57 30.43 -24.43
CA THR A 4 18.82 31.29 -23.50
C THR A 4 17.48 30.62 -23.18
N SER A 5 17.37 30.05 -21.98
CA SER A 5 16.12 29.59 -21.38
C SER A 5 15.44 30.77 -20.68
N GLN A 6 14.33 31.27 -21.23
CA GLN A 6 13.48 32.24 -20.56
C GLN A 6 12.42 31.51 -19.73
N ALA A 7 12.47 31.70 -18.41
CA ALA A 7 11.38 31.39 -17.50
C ALA A 7 10.72 32.70 -17.07
N THR A 8 9.47 32.90 -17.49
CA THR A 8 8.64 34.06 -17.13
C THR A 8 7.86 33.73 -15.87
N ILE A 9 8.14 34.45 -14.77
CA ILE A 9 7.40 34.38 -13.51
C ILE A 9 6.27 35.42 -13.55
N SER A 10 5.05 34.98 -13.25
CA SER A 10 3.82 35.77 -13.26
C SER A 10 3.74 36.78 -12.11
N PHE A 11 3.29 38.00 -12.41
CA PHE A 11 2.82 38.96 -11.42
C PHE A 11 1.34 38.71 -11.10
N CYS A 12 1.02 38.62 -9.82
CA CYS A 12 -0.35 38.65 -9.30
C CYS A 12 -0.66 40.07 -8.82
N PRO A 13 -1.70 40.75 -9.33
CA PRO A 13 -2.20 41.96 -8.70
C PRO A 13 -3.10 41.61 -7.52
N GLN A 14 -2.85 42.27 -6.40
CA GLN A 14 -3.67 42.26 -5.19
C GLN A 14 -5.03 42.91 -5.47
N THR A 15 -6.09 42.39 -4.82
CA THR A 15 -7.28 43.21 -4.57
C THR A 15 -7.71 43.03 -3.12
N LEU A 16 -7.83 44.19 -2.47
CA LEU A 16 -8.22 44.46 -1.10
C LEU A 16 -9.71 44.21 -0.87
N VAL A 17 -10.05 43.53 0.22
CA VAL A 17 -11.21 43.80 1.12
C VAL A 17 -10.77 43.23 2.48
N GLY A 18 -10.73 43.93 3.62
CA GLY A 18 -11.55 45.01 4.13
C GLY A 18 -12.04 44.56 5.51
N ASN A 19 -11.36 45.00 6.57
CA ASN A 19 -11.58 44.64 7.98
C ASN A 19 -12.96 45.04 8.52
N SER A 20 -13.54 44.19 9.37
CA SER A 20 -14.10 44.59 10.68
C SER A 20 -14.30 43.39 11.61
N ALA A 21 -13.70 43.46 12.80
CA ALA A 21 -13.87 42.56 13.96
C ALA A 21 -14.91 43.17 14.95
N PRO A 22 -15.05 42.76 16.23
CA PRO A 22 -14.60 41.55 16.96
C PRO A 22 -15.69 40.93 17.89
N PHE A 23 -15.55 39.67 18.37
CA PHE A 23 -15.74 39.32 19.80
C PHE A 23 -15.34 37.87 20.17
N SER A 24 -14.44 37.80 21.17
CA SER A 24 -14.08 36.78 22.19
C SER A 24 -14.79 35.40 22.27
N GLN A 25 -14.03 34.28 22.37
CA GLN A 25 -13.53 33.71 23.65
C GLN A 25 -12.78 32.35 23.47
N ASP A 26 -11.61 32.28 24.12
CA ASP A 26 -10.88 31.13 24.71
C ASP A 26 -11.04 29.68 24.20
N ARG A 27 -9.91 29.08 23.78
CA ARG A 27 -9.18 28.06 24.58
C ARG A 27 -7.85 27.63 23.91
N THR A 28 -6.77 27.94 24.63
CA THR A 28 -5.49 27.21 24.80
C THR A 28 -5.22 25.96 23.95
N TYR A 29 -4.06 25.90 23.27
CA TYR A 29 -2.98 24.91 23.45
C TYR A 29 -1.70 25.37 22.72
N LEU A 30 -0.59 25.44 23.46
CA LEU A 30 0.82 25.47 23.00
C LEU A 30 1.20 24.06 22.45
N PRO A 31 2.32 23.81 21.70
CA PRO A 31 3.64 24.40 21.98
C PRO A 31 4.67 24.56 20.82
N CYS A 32 5.81 25.15 21.22
CA CYS A 32 7.19 24.86 20.82
C CYS A 32 7.67 25.13 19.39
N SER A 33 8.40 26.24 19.30
CA SER A 33 9.55 26.55 18.44
C SER A 33 10.62 25.44 18.40
N VAL A 34 11.10 25.04 17.21
CA VAL A 34 12.50 24.60 16.98
C VAL A 34 12.92 24.84 15.51
N PHE A 35 13.95 25.66 15.34
CA PHE A 35 15.04 25.66 14.36
C PHE A 35 14.88 24.96 13.00
N CYS A 36 14.99 25.75 11.92
CA CYS A 36 15.46 25.29 10.61
C CYS A 36 16.98 25.55 10.49
N ILE A 37 17.79 24.48 10.55
CA ILE A 37 19.18 24.49 10.11
C ILE A 37 19.24 23.77 8.76
N LYS A 38 19.68 24.46 7.70
CA LYS A 38 20.10 23.85 6.44
C LYS A 38 21.44 23.12 6.66
N PRO A 39 21.71 22.04 5.91
CA PRO A 39 22.98 22.04 5.21
C PRO A 39 22.88 21.67 3.72
N SER A 40 23.77 22.34 3.01
CA SER A 40 24.15 22.25 1.62
C SER A 40 24.77 20.91 1.23
N ALA A 41 24.62 20.59 -0.05
CA ALA A 41 25.26 19.50 -0.73
C ALA A 41 26.80 19.65 -0.83
N GLY A 42 27.48 18.50 -0.77
CA GLY A 42 28.57 18.14 -1.68
C GLY A 42 29.99 18.55 -1.31
N GLN A 43 30.83 17.56 -0.97
CA GLN A 43 32.06 17.28 -1.73
C GLN A 43 32.71 15.95 -1.34
N LEU A 44 33.37 15.36 -2.35
CA LEU A 44 34.00 14.04 -2.42
C LEU A 44 35.32 13.93 -1.65
N ALA A 45 35.66 12.70 -1.22
CA ALA A 45 36.86 11.90 -1.58
C ALA A 45 37.23 10.91 -0.43
N PRO A 46 38.23 10.02 -0.59
CA PRO A 46 38.07 8.63 -1.05
C PRO A 46 38.32 7.59 0.06
N LEU A 47 37.71 6.41 -0.06
CA LEU A 47 38.01 5.26 0.80
C LEU A 47 39.31 4.59 0.37
N ALA A 48 40.36 4.80 1.16
CA ALA A 48 41.59 4.04 1.09
C ALA A 48 41.46 2.73 1.89
N SER A 49 41.80 1.66 1.19
CA SER A 49 42.15 0.31 1.65
C SER A 49 42.93 0.28 2.97
N ILE A 50 42.44 -0.51 3.94
CA ILE A 50 43.29 -1.22 4.91
C ILE A 50 42.67 -2.60 5.17
N TYR A 51 43.17 -3.62 4.46
CA TYR A 51 43.19 -4.99 4.98
C TYR A 51 44.27 -5.04 6.07
N SER A 52 43.87 -5.34 7.31
CA SER A 52 44.79 -5.69 8.38
C SER A 52 44.38 -7.05 8.94
N VAL A 53 45.15 -8.06 8.56
CA VAL A 53 45.13 -9.41 9.11
C VAL A 53 46.03 -9.38 10.33
N SER A 54 45.45 -9.33 11.53
CA SER A 54 46.20 -9.51 12.77
C SER A 54 46.34 -11.00 13.08
N ALA A 55 47.60 -11.44 13.00
CA ALA A 55 48.06 -12.78 13.29
C ALA A 55 47.76 -13.19 14.75
N PHE A 56 47.17 -14.37 14.90
CA PHE A 56 47.08 -15.09 16.16
C PHE A 56 48.47 -15.66 16.53
N ARG A 57 49.03 -15.18 17.63
CA ARG A 57 50.04 -15.88 18.44
C ARG A 57 49.77 -15.57 19.90
N LEU A 58 49.70 -16.63 20.70
CA LEU A 58 49.92 -16.77 22.14
C LEU A 58 49.35 -18.18 22.43
N GLY A 59 50.00 -19.13 23.07
CA GLY A 59 51.13 -19.12 23.99
C GLY A 59 50.85 -20.34 24.88
N ASN A 60 51.61 -21.42 24.70
CA ASN A 60 51.40 -22.69 25.39
C ASN A 60 51.87 -22.54 26.85
N LYS A 61 50.97 -22.76 27.83
CA LYS A 61 51.37 -22.91 29.24
C LYS A 61 50.52 -23.98 29.92
N ARG A 62 51.16 -25.11 30.22
CA ARG A 62 50.63 -26.22 31.02
C ARG A 62 50.78 -25.92 32.51
N SER A 63 49.70 -26.10 33.25
CA SER A 63 49.61 -26.48 34.67
C SER A 63 48.11 -26.57 34.97
N GLY A 64 47.48 -27.75 35.11
CA GLY A 64 47.65 -28.66 36.23
C GLY A 64 46.64 -28.29 37.31
N GLY A 65 45.45 -28.92 37.31
CA GLY A 65 44.44 -28.72 38.37
C GLY A 65 43.03 -29.21 38.03
N SER A 66 42.68 -30.36 38.61
CA SER A 66 41.34 -30.87 38.97
C SER A 66 40.24 -31.04 37.91
N LEU A 67 39.86 -32.31 37.72
CA LEU A 67 38.66 -32.78 37.02
C LEU A 67 37.44 -32.61 37.93
N ASP A 68 36.59 -31.63 37.65
CA ASP A 68 35.19 -31.63 38.09
C ASP A 68 34.30 -32.05 36.91
N TYR A 69 33.97 -33.34 36.87
CA TYR A 69 33.05 -33.92 35.89
C TYR A 69 31.64 -33.89 36.49
N GLY A 70 30.86 -32.84 36.18
CA GLY A 70 29.52 -32.73 36.76
C GLY A 70 28.77 -31.45 36.44
N SER A 71 28.56 -31.14 35.16
CA SER A 71 27.47 -30.26 34.74
C SER A 71 27.19 -30.47 33.25
N SER A 72 26.14 -31.24 32.97
CA SER A 72 25.51 -31.30 31.64
C SER A 72 24.97 -29.90 31.30
N MET A 73 25.82 -29.03 30.74
CA MET A 73 25.38 -27.84 30.01
C MET A 73 24.60 -28.33 28.80
N ARG A 74 23.27 -28.43 28.95
CA ARG A 74 22.39 -28.42 27.78
C ARG A 74 22.74 -27.12 27.03
N PRO A 75 23.13 -27.17 25.74
CA PRO A 75 23.26 -25.95 24.97
C PRO A 75 21.91 -25.24 25.09
N ARG A 76 21.91 -24.04 25.67
CA ARG A 76 20.74 -23.16 25.59
C ARG A 76 20.47 -23.01 24.11
N SER A 77 19.36 -23.58 23.63
CA SER A 77 18.90 -23.38 22.27
C SER A 77 18.99 -21.87 21.99
N PRO A 78 19.61 -21.44 20.87
CA PRO A 78 19.67 -20.04 20.56
C PRO A 78 18.24 -19.51 20.60
N VAL A 79 18.01 -18.49 21.43
CA VAL A 79 16.72 -17.79 21.46
C VAL A 79 16.55 -17.22 20.06
N VAL A 80 15.72 -17.87 19.23
CA VAL A 80 15.38 -17.40 17.90
C VAL A 80 14.63 -16.10 18.10
N ARG A 81 15.34 -14.98 18.00
CA ARG A 81 14.74 -13.65 18.13
C ARG A 81 13.98 -13.38 16.83
N SER A 82 12.65 -13.43 16.88
CA SER A 82 11.81 -12.82 15.84
C SER A 82 11.82 -11.30 16.02
N GLN A 83 11.65 -10.58 14.92
CA GLN A 83 11.45 -9.14 14.95
C GLN A 83 10.10 -8.82 14.31
N PHE A 84 9.21 -8.18 15.05
CA PHE A 84 7.97 -7.65 14.51
C PHE A 84 8.25 -6.37 13.73
N VAL A 85 7.84 -6.33 12.46
CA VAL A 85 8.00 -5.15 11.60
C VAL A 85 6.67 -4.81 10.95
N GLN A 86 6.39 -3.52 10.80
CA GLN A 86 5.19 -3.02 10.12
C GLN A 86 5.54 -2.39 8.77
N PHE A 87 4.65 -2.62 7.81
CA PHE A 87 4.70 -2.15 6.45
C PHE A 87 3.38 -1.46 6.13
N GLN A 88 3.45 -0.38 5.37
CA GLN A 88 2.27 0.35 4.92
C GLN A 88 2.50 0.95 3.54
N SER A 89 1.46 0.90 2.70
CA SER A 89 1.37 1.70 1.48
C SER A 89 -0.06 2.23 1.33
N SER A 90 -0.18 3.35 0.62
CA SER A 90 -1.47 3.97 0.30
C SER A 90 -1.43 4.58 -1.09
N ARG A 91 -2.55 4.52 -1.81
CA ARG A 91 -2.74 5.14 -3.12
C ARG A 91 -4.08 5.87 -3.17
N ALA A 92 -4.12 6.96 -3.92
CA ALA A 92 -5.32 7.71 -4.19
C ALA A 92 -5.48 7.86 -5.71
N VAL A 93 -6.72 7.80 -6.18
CA VAL A 93 -7.05 7.83 -7.61
C VAL A 93 -8.13 8.89 -7.86
N SER A 94 -8.00 9.59 -8.98
CA SER A 94 -8.98 10.56 -9.45
C SER A 94 -9.09 10.46 -10.96
N ILE A 95 -10.22 9.95 -11.46
CA ILE A 95 -10.44 9.62 -12.86
C ILE A 95 -11.60 10.46 -13.38
N PRO A 96 -11.35 11.55 -14.12
CA PRO A 96 -12.41 12.34 -14.74
C PRO A 96 -13.00 11.62 -15.95
N PHE A 97 -14.31 11.72 -16.13
CA PHE A 97 -15.05 11.21 -17.28
C PHE A 97 -16.35 12.00 -17.49
N THR A 98 -17.04 11.74 -18.59
CA THR A 98 -18.34 12.35 -18.88
C THR A 98 -19.44 11.37 -18.48
N GLU A 99 -20.42 11.85 -17.71
CA GLU A 99 -21.53 11.00 -17.30
C GLU A 99 -22.36 10.57 -18.52
N GLY A 100 -22.65 9.28 -18.58
CA GLY A 100 -23.48 8.67 -19.61
C GLY A 100 -24.97 8.80 -19.29
N SER A 101 -25.75 7.89 -19.85
CA SER A 101 -27.21 7.87 -19.67
C SER A 101 -27.68 7.47 -18.28
N SER A 102 -26.83 6.79 -17.52
CA SER A 102 -27.13 6.27 -16.19
C SER A 102 -26.08 6.76 -15.22
N THR A 103 -26.47 7.07 -13.98
CA THR A 103 -25.56 7.75 -13.06
C THR A 103 -24.37 6.86 -12.68
N ALA A 104 -23.21 7.47 -12.52
CA ALA A 104 -22.02 6.74 -12.07
C ALA A 104 -22.17 6.19 -10.65
N LYS A 105 -23.01 6.82 -9.82
CA LYS A 105 -23.37 6.31 -8.49
C LYS A 105 -24.14 4.99 -8.57
N ASP A 106 -25.05 4.86 -9.54
CA ASP A 106 -25.79 3.62 -9.76
C ASP A 106 -24.87 2.50 -10.27
N TYR A 107 -23.90 2.84 -11.12
CA TYR A 107 -22.87 1.90 -11.55
C TYR A 107 -22.07 1.32 -10.36
N LEU A 108 -21.67 2.16 -9.40
CA LEU A 108 -20.94 1.70 -8.20
C LEU A 108 -21.77 0.82 -7.25
N ARG A 109 -23.08 0.69 -7.46
CA ARG A 109 -23.93 -0.26 -6.73
C ARG A 109 -23.82 -1.68 -7.30
N GLU A 110 -23.34 -1.84 -8.54
CA GLU A 110 -23.09 -3.13 -9.17
C GLU A 110 -21.75 -3.71 -8.70
N LEU A 111 -21.68 -4.08 -7.41
CA LEU A 111 -20.44 -4.47 -6.71
C LEU A 111 -19.62 -5.51 -7.50
N GLU A 112 -20.27 -6.58 -7.93
CA GLU A 112 -19.62 -7.70 -8.61
C GLU A 112 -18.95 -7.27 -9.92
N ARG A 113 -19.55 -6.30 -10.61
CA ARG A 113 -19.04 -5.76 -11.86
C ARG A 113 -17.79 -4.92 -11.61
N VAL A 114 -17.85 -3.99 -10.66
CA VAL A 114 -16.70 -3.11 -10.36
C VAL A 114 -15.52 -3.91 -9.80
N VAL A 115 -15.77 -4.96 -9.01
CA VAL A 115 -14.73 -5.88 -8.53
C VAL A 115 -14.01 -6.54 -9.69
N ARG A 116 -14.74 -7.09 -10.67
CA ARG A 116 -14.12 -7.75 -11.84
C ARG A 116 -13.22 -6.82 -12.65
N VAL A 117 -13.53 -5.53 -12.68
CA VAL A 117 -12.73 -4.53 -13.40
C VAL A 117 -11.51 -4.08 -12.60
N THR A 118 -11.67 -3.89 -11.28
CA THR A 118 -10.62 -3.40 -10.39
C THR A 118 -9.49 -4.42 -10.20
N PHE A 119 -9.81 -5.69 -10.30
CA PHE A 119 -8.87 -6.78 -10.15
C PHE A 119 -8.74 -7.49 -11.51
N PRO A 120 -7.74 -7.13 -12.33
CA PRO A 120 -7.70 -7.42 -13.76
C PRO A 120 -7.39 -8.89 -14.06
N ASP A 121 -6.96 -9.65 -13.05
CA ASP A 121 -6.72 -11.08 -13.19
C ASP A 121 -7.95 -11.84 -12.68
N SER A 122 -9.00 -11.79 -13.49
CA SER A 122 -10.28 -12.47 -13.22
C SER A 122 -10.13 -13.98 -13.04
N ALA A 123 -9.07 -14.59 -13.59
CA ALA A 123 -8.69 -15.98 -13.33
C ALA A 123 -8.20 -16.23 -11.89
N ARG A 124 -7.93 -15.16 -11.13
CA ARG A 124 -7.44 -15.20 -9.75
C ARG A 124 -8.45 -14.69 -8.73
N ILE A 125 -9.70 -14.45 -9.12
CA ILE A 125 -10.76 -14.07 -8.18
C ILE A 125 -11.83 -15.15 -8.14
N THR A 126 -12.19 -15.55 -6.93
CA THR A 126 -13.29 -16.49 -6.71
C THR A 126 -14.30 -15.85 -5.75
N TYR A 127 -15.57 -15.81 -6.15
CA TYR A 127 -16.64 -15.38 -5.27
C TYR A 127 -16.90 -16.47 -4.21
N LEU A 128 -16.85 -16.09 -2.93
CA LEU A 128 -17.05 -17.01 -1.81
C LEU A 128 -18.48 -16.94 -1.23
N GLY A 129 -19.31 -16.00 -1.68
CA GLY A 129 -20.59 -15.69 -1.05
C GLY A 129 -20.52 -14.44 -0.17
N ASP A 130 -21.68 -13.94 0.26
CA ASP A 130 -21.83 -12.83 1.23
C ASP A 130 -21.00 -11.58 0.92
N SER A 131 -20.89 -11.24 -0.36
CA SER A 131 -20.05 -10.13 -0.82
C SER A 131 -18.58 -10.27 -0.38
N VAL A 132 -18.06 -11.49 -0.41
CA VAL A 132 -16.65 -11.82 -0.19
C VAL A 132 -16.06 -12.45 -1.45
N TRP A 133 -14.88 -11.96 -1.83
CA TRP A 133 -14.10 -12.43 -2.97
C TRP A 133 -12.70 -12.83 -2.52
N ARG A 134 -12.27 -14.04 -2.87
CA ARG A 134 -10.89 -14.47 -2.69
C ARG A 134 -10.06 -14.00 -3.87
N ALA A 135 -9.09 -13.13 -3.63
CA ALA A 135 -8.14 -12.66 -4.63
C ALA A 135 -6.78 -13.32 -4.42
N ARG A 136 -6.30 -14.06 -5.41
CA ARG A 136 -4.91 -14.53 -5.48
C ARG A 136 -4.07 -13.47 -6.19
N LEU A 137 -3.05 -12.96 -5.50
CA LEU A 137 -2.14 -11.97 -6.04
C LEU A 137 -0.98 -12.63 -6.78
N ARG A 138 -0.14 -11.83 -7.45
CA ARG A 138 1.09 -12.35 -8.05
C ARG A 138 2.06 -12.78 -6.96
N PRO A 139 2.86 -13.84 -7.18
CA PRO A 139 3.94 -14.19 -6.28
C PRO A 139 4.86 -12.99 -6.05
N VAL A 140 5.19 -12.72 -4.80
CA VAL A 140 6.11 -11.67 -4.40
C VAL A 140 7.38 -12.34 -3.91
N THR A 141 8.53 -11.83 -4.35
CA THR A 141 9.84 -12.34 -3.93
C THR A 141 10.58 -11.30 -3.09
N PHE A 142 11.08 -11.72 -1.93
CA PHE A 142 11.90 -10.90 -1.04
C PHE A 142 13.02 -11.76 -0.44
N ILE A 143 14.28 -11.34 -0.58
CA ILE A 143 15.47 -12.09 -0.07
C ILE A 143 15.40 -13.58 -0.44
N ASN A 144 15.20 -13.88 -1.73
CA ASN A 144 15.08 -15.25 -2.27
C ASN A 144 13.93 -16.09 -1.70
N ILE A 145 12.99 -15.48 -0.99
CA ILE A 145 11.75 -16.13 -0.52
C ILE A 145 10.62 -15.63 -1.39
N THR A 146 9.94 -16.56 -2.06
CA THR A 146 8.76 -16.26 -2.87
C THR A 146 7.52 -16.75 -2.14
N GLY A 147 6.53 -15.87 -1.97
CA GLY A 147 5.23 -16.21 -1.41
C GLY A 147 4.13 -15.71 -2.33
N THR A 148 3.07 -16.50 -2.51
CA THR A 148 1.88 -16.03 -3.24
C THR A 148 0.83 -15.58 -2.24
N PRO A 149 0.44 -14.28 -2.23
CA PRO A 149 -0.60 -13.80 -1.34
C PRO A 149 -1.99 -14.19 -1.84
N LEU A 150 -2.85 -14.64 -0.93
CA LEU A 150 -4.27 -14.81 -1.14
C LEU A 150 -5.01 -14.03 -0.06
N CYS A 151 -5.94 -13.17 -0.42
CA CYS A 151 -6.75 -12.43 0.55
C CYS A 151 -8.25 -12.58 0.28
N ASP A 152 -9.03 -12.56 1.36
CA ASP A 152 -10.48 -12.58 1.28
C ASP A 152 -11.00 -11.16 1.45
N ILE A 153 -11.47 -10.56 0.36
CA ILE A 153 -11.88 -9.17 0.29
C ILE A 153 -13.40 -9.09 0.40
N ARG A 154 -13.89 -8.40 1.43
CA ARG A 154 -15.29 -8.02 1.53
C ARG A 154 -15.51 -6.73 0.74
N VAL A 155 -16.55 -6.70 -0.08
CA VAL A 155 -16.92 -5.51 -0.86
C VAL A 155 -18.36 -5.15 -0.56
N TYR A 156 -18.62 -3.87 -0.32
CA TYR A 156 -19.94 -3.40 0.06
C TYR A 156 -20.13 -1.96 -0.43
N ASN A 157 -21.39 -1.52 -0.49
CA ASN A 157 -21.70 -0.12 -0.76
C ASN A 157 -22.00 0.57 0.56
N GLU A 158 -21.34 1.70 0.81
CA GLU A 158 -21.58 2.53 1.99
C GLU A 158 -21.74 3.99 1.54
N VAL A 159 -22.92 4.57 1.79
CA VAL A 159 -23.23 5.97 1.46
C VAL A 159 -22.94 6.32 -0.02
N GLY A 160 -23.20 5.38 -0.94
CA GLY A 160 -22.97 5.59 -2.37
C GLY A 160 -21.50 5.52 -2.81
N ALA A 161 -20.61 5.07 -1.92
CA ALA A 161 -19.25 4.68 -2.25
C ALA A 161 -19.13 3.15 -2.25
N LEU A 162 -18.35 2.62 -3.19
CA LEU A 162 -17.88 1.25 -3.17
C LEU A 162 -16.74 1.13 -2.17
N CYS A 163 -16.87 0.29 -1.16
CA CYS A 163 -15.86 0.07 -0.13
C CYS A 163 -15.32 -1.36 -0.20
N ILE A 164 -14.01 -1.51 0.02
CA ILE A 164 -13.34 -2.79 0.16
C ILE A 164 -12.68 -2.89 1.54
N TYR A 165 -12.77 -4.07 2.15
CA TYR A 165 -12.13 -4.37 3.42
C TYR A 165 -11.61 -5.82 3.45
N SER A 166 -10.43 -6.03 4.02
CA SER A 166 -9.92 -7.36 4.34
C SER A 166 -8.97 -7.31 5.53
N ASP A 167 -9.12 -8.29 6.42
CA ASP A 167 -8.23 -8.60 7.54
C ASP A 167 -7.65 -10.02 7.42
N LYS A 168 -7.95 -10.71 6.31
CA LYS A 168 -7.56 -12.11 6.08
C LYS A 168 -6.54 -12.19 4.95
N LEU A 169 -5.32 -12.53 5.31
CA LEU A 169 -4.23 -12.83 4.38
C LEU A 169 -3.74 -14.26 4.62
N TYR A 170 -3.66 -15.01 3.55
CA TYR A 170 -3.04 -16.33 3.48
C TYR A 170 -1.82 -16.21 2.58
N LEU A 171 -0.70 -16.80 2.99
CA LEU A 171 0.48 -16.89 2.17
C LEU A 171 0.70 -18.34 1.77
N ASP A 172 0.69 -18.59 0.48
CA ASP A 172 1.16 -19.85 -0.07
C ASP A 172 2.69 -19.80 -0.14
N PHE A 173 3.31 -20.51 0.80
CA PHE A 173 4.75 -20.65 0.98
C PHE A 173 5.32 -21.91 0.32
N THR A 174 4.72 -22.38 -0.78
CA THR A 174 5.26 -23.52 -1.52
C THR A 174 6.73 -23.28 -1.88
N GLY A 175 7.65 -24.11 -1.35
CA GLY A 175 9.09 -24.01 -1.57
C GLY A 175 9.87 -23.14 -0.57
N VAL A 176 9.24 -22.63 0.48
CA VAL A 176 9.89 -21.79 1.50
C VAL A 176 10.30 -22.62 2.73
N PRO A 177 11.44 -22.32 3.40
CA PRO A 177 11.87 -23.04 4.59
C PRO A 177 10.81 -23.08 5.72
N ASP A 178 10.80 -24.17 6.50
CA ASP A 178 9.78 -24.44 7.53
C ASP A 178 9.58 -23.30 8.55
N GLN A 179 10.64 -22.55 8.84
CA GLN A 179 10.63 -21.39 9.74
C GLN A 179 9.69 -20.26 9.29
N PHE A 180 9.24 -20.23 8.04
CA PHE A 180 8.31 -19.23 7.51
C PHE A 180 6.85 -19.71 7.49
N LYS A 181 6.59 -21.01 7.71
CA LYS A 181 5.23 -21.58 7.64
C LYS A 181 4.29 -21.05 8.73
N ASN A 182 4.84 -20.62 9.86
CA ASN A 182 4.09 -20.13 11.02
C ASN A 182 4.35 -18.64 11.29
N LEU A 183 4.48 -17.84 10.24
CA LEU A 183 4.66 -16.40 10.38
C LEU A 183 3.40 -15.78 11.02
N TYR A 184 3.55 -15.10 12.14
CA TYR A 184 2.48 -14.25 12.65
C TYR A 184 2.34 -13.05 11.73
N ILE A 185 1.15 -12.86 11.17
CA ILE A 185 0.85 -11.81 10.19
C ILE A 185 -0.38 -11.04 10.66
N ASN A 186 -0.24 -9.73 10.72
CA ASN A 186 -1.35 -8.80 10.89
C ASN A 186 -1.59 -8.09 9.54
N PHE A 187 -2.78 -8.18 8.99
CA PHE A 187 -3.07 -7.65 7.66
C PHE A 187 -4.31 -6.76 7.71
N GLU A 188 -4.27 -5.64 6.98
CA GLU A 188 -5.41 -4.75 6.81
C GLU A 188 -5.38 -4.15 5.40
N LEU A 189 -6.42 -4.41 4.61
CA LEU A 189 -6.72 -3.72 3.37
C LEU A 189 -8.00 -2.92 3.57
N LYS A 190 -7.96 -1.62 3.27
CA LYS A 190 -9.12 -0.73 3.30
C LYS A 190 -9.10 0.15 2.07
N GLY A 191 -10.23 0.28 1.39
CA GLY A 191 -10.34 1.23 0.29
C GLY A 191 -11.76 1.65 0.00
N SER A 192 -11.90 2.77 -0.69
CA SER A 192 -13.18 3.28 -1.14
C SER A 192 -13.06 3.93 -2.52
N LEU A 193 -14.16 3.90 -3.27
CA LEU A 193 -14.31 4.53 -4.58
C LEU A 193 -15.70 5.16 -4.66
N ARG A 194 -15.77 6.46 -4.97
CA ARG A 194 -17.01 7.22 -5.10
C ARG A 194 -17.05 7.97 -6.43
N ALA A 195 -18.25 8.23 -6.93
CA ALA A 195 -18.47 9.14 -8.04
C ALA A 195 -18.87 10.52 -7.50
N VAL A 196 -18.09 11.55 -7.86
CA VAL A 196 -18.35 12.93 -7.45
C VAL A 196 -18.41 13.85 -8.67
N PRO A 197 -19.31 14.86 -8.70
CA PRO A 197 -19.34 15.85 -9.77
C PRO A 197 -18.02 16.62 -9.87
N GLN A 198 -17.63 16.98 -11.08
CA GLN A 198 -16.42 17.76 -11.36
C GLN A 198 -16.81 19.20 -11.74
N ASP A 199 -16.67 20.14 -10.80
CA ASP A 199 -16.98 21.57 -10.94
C ASP A 199 -18.40 21.87 -11.50
N ALA A 200 -18.70 23.14 -11.71
CA ALA A 200 -20.00 23.64 -12.22
C ALA A 200 -20.29 23.25 -13.70
N GLN A 201 -19.50 22.36 -14.29
CA GLN A 201 -19.67 21.93 -15.68
C GLN A 201 -20.65 20.75 -15.74
N ALA A 202 -21.81 20.97 -16.35
CA ALA A 202 -22.85 19.95 -16.47
C ALA A 202 -22.31 18.68 -17.14
N GLY A 203 -22.50 17.53 -16.48
CA GLY A 203 -22.16 16.21 -17.00
C GLY A 203 -20.69 15.79 -16.84
N LYS A 204 -19.83 16.59 -16.21
CA LYS A 204 -18.48 16.12 -15.83
C LYS A 204 -18.50 15.51 -14.43
N VAL A 205 -18.00 14.28 -14.33
CA VAL A 205 -17.93 13.51 -13.09
C VAL A 205 -16.53 12.93 -12.97
N LYS A 206 -16.07 12.67 -11.75
CA LYS A 206 -14.85 11.93 -11.50
C LYS A 206 -15.09 10.76 -10.55
N PHE A 207 -14.44 9.64 -10.82
CA PHE A 207 -14.26 8.59 -9.83
C PHE A 207 -13.12 9.00 -8.92
N GLU A 208 -13.38 9.10 -7.63
CA GLU A 208 -12.40 9.45 -6.62
C GLU A 208 -12.30 8.31 -5.61
N GLY A 209 -11.10 7.84 -5.32
CA GLY A 209 -10.90 6.72 -4.43
C GLY A 209 -9.57 6.75 -3.71
N ASN A 210 -9.50 5.99 -2.64
CA ASN A 210 -8.30 5.79 -1.86
C ASN A 210 -8.22 4.34 -1.39
N VAL A 211 -7.00 3.82 -1.28
CA VAL A 211 -6.74 2.48 -0.77
C VAL A 211 -5.51 2.51 0.12
N VAL A 212 -5.58 1.80 1.24
CA VAL A 212 -4.52 1.65 2.23
C VAL A 212 -4.32 0.16 2.48
N LEU A 213 -3.07 -0.24 2.48
CA LEU A 213 -2.63 -1.60 2.76
C LEU A 213 -1.63 -1.56 3.90
N LYS A 214 -1.88 -2.32 4.96
CA LYS A 214 -0.96 -2.49 6.09
C LYS A 214 -0.68 -3.97 6.29
N LEU A 215 0.56 -4.25 6.64
CA LEU A 215 1.05 -5.59 6.92
C LEU A 215 2.03 -5.52 8.09
N GLY A 216 1.78 -6.26 9.16
CA GLY A 216 2.75 -6.51 10.22
C GLY A 216 3.16 -7.98 10.19
N ALA A 217 4.43 -8.27 10.40
CA ALA A 217 4.90 -9.65 10.45
C ALA A 217 6.05 -9.87 11.46
N ASP A 218 6.02 -11.01 12.14
CA ASP A 218 7.12 -11.49 12.98
C ASP A 218 8.18 -12.22 12.15
N LEU A 219 9.17 -11.49 11.66
CA LEU A 219 10.18 -12.05 10.77
C LEU A 219 11.11 -13.01 11.53
N PRO A 220 11.33 -14.25 11.03
CA PRO A 220 12.21 -15.21 11.68
C PRO A 220 13.68 -14.89 11.42
N PHE A 221 14.55 -15.48 12.23
CA PHE A 221 15.99 -15.49 11.96
C PHE A 221 16.30 -16.18 10.61
N PRO A 222 17.28 -15.69 9.81
CA PRO A 222 18.18 -14.58 10.07
C PRO A 222 17.65 -13.21 9.63
N ILE A 223 16.44 -13.13 9.06
CA ILE A 223 15.89 -11.87 8.53
C ILE A 223 15.71 -10.83 9.65
N SER A 224 15.38 -11.28 10.85
CA SER A 224 15.31 -10.44 12.06
C SER A 224 16.62 -9.79 12.49
N LEU A 225 17.77 -10.12 11.87
CA LEU A 225 19.02 -9.42 12.11
C LEU A 225 19.19 -8.16 11.24
N LEU A 226 18.36 -8.01 10.21
CA LEU A 226 18.46 -6.86 9.32
C LEU A 226 17.94 -5.59 10.01
N PRO A 227 18.53 -4.42 9.73
CA PRO A 227 18.00 -3.15 10.24
C PRO A 227 16.55 -2.95 9.81
N GLU A 228 15.73 -2.46 10.72
CA GLU A 228 14.31 -2.21 10.48
C GLU A 228 14.06 -1.31 9.27
N ALA A 229 14.93 -0.34 9.01
CA ALA A 229 14.84 0.54 7.84
C ALA A 229 14.91 -0.23 6.50
N LEU A 230 15.72 -1.31 6.43
CA LEU A 230 15.83 -2.13 5.23
C LEU A 230 14.60 -3.04 5.08
N LEU A 231 14.13 -3.60 6.19
CA LEU A 231 12.95 -4.45 6.23
C LEU A 231 11.69 -3.66 5.85
N SER A 232 11.46 -2.53 6.50
CA SER A 232 10.33 -1.64 6.25
C SER A 232 10.35 -1.08 4.83
N GLY A 233 11.51 -0.64 4.33
CA GLY A 233 11.65 -0.16 2.96
C GLY A 233 11.29 -1.23 1.91
N ALA A 234 11.75 -2.46 2.11
CA ALA A 234 11.43 -3.54 1.18
C ALA A 234 9.97 -3.99 1.28
N GLY A 235 9.43 -4.13 2.49
CA GLY A 235 8.02 -4.47 2.69
C GLY A 235 7.08 -3.39 2.13
N ASN A 236 7.39 -2.11 2.34
CA ASN A 236 6.64 -1.01 1.74
C ASN A 236 6.68 -1.06 0.21
N GLY A 237 7.85 -1.36 -0.39
CA GLY A 237 7.98 -1.51 -1.85
C GLY A 237 7.14 -2.67 -2.42
N ILE A 238 7.00 -3.76 -1.67
CA ILE A 238 6.08 -4.86 -2.01
C ILE A 238 4.64 -4.38 -2.02
N LEU A 239 4.20 -3.73 -0.93
CA LEU A 239 2.83 -3.22 -0.83
C LEU A 239 2.53 -2.17 -1.90
N ASP A 240 3.50 -1.31 -2.22
CA ASP A 240 3.42 -0.33 -3.30
C ASP A 240 3.23 -0.99 -4.67
N THR A 241 3.94 -2.09 -4.93
CA THR A 241 3.80 -2.84 -6.19
C THR A 241 2.40 -3.43 -6.32
N ILE A 242 1.84 -3.96 -5.23
CA ILE A 242 0.48 -4.50 -5.20
C ILE A 242 -0.54 -3.40 -5.46
N LEU A 243 -0.47 -2.29 -4.72
CA LEU A 243 -1.42 -1.18 -4.88
C LEU A 243 -1.29 -0.51 -6.24
N GLY A 244 -0.08 -0.36 -6.79
CA GLY A 244 0.15 0.18 -8.13
C GLY A 244 -0.46 -0.69 -9.23
N ALA A 245 -0.45 -2.02 -9.07
CA ALA A 245 -1.13 -2.92 -10.00
C ALA A 245 -2.66 -2.77 -9.94
N MET A 246 -3.24 -2.59 -8.74
CA MET A 246 -4.67 -2.34 -8.56
C MET A 246 -5.09 -0.99 -9.15
N GLU A 247 -4.33 0.06 -8.87
CA GLU A 247 -4.52 1.39 -9.46
C GLU A 247 -4.50 1.33 -10.99
N SER A 248 -3.47 0.72 -11.56
CA SER A 248 -3.32 0.59 -13.02
C SER A 248 -4.45 -0.20 -13.67
N ALA A 249 -5.04 -1.17 -12.97
CA ALA A 249 -6.18 -1.92 -13.45
C ALA A 249 -7.46 -1.09 -13.45
N LEU A 250 -7.71 -0.40 -12.34
CA LEU A 250 -8.85 0.49 -12.18
C LEU A 250 -8.84 1.60 -13.23
N LEU A 251 -7.70 2.28 -13.41
CA LEU A 251 -7.52 3.35 -14.40
C LEU A 251 -7.84 2.88 -15.83
N ARG A 252 -7.49 1.64 -16.18
CA ARG A 252 -7.69 1.10 -17.53
C ARG A 252 -9.11 0.64 -17.79
N GLY A 253 -9.83 0.15 -16.78
CA GLY A 253 -11.08 -0.57 -17.01
C GLY A 253 -12.35 0.13 -16.54
N VAL A 254 -12.28 0.96 -15.49
CA VAL A 254 -13.51 1.39 -14.78
C VAL A 254 -14.42 2.27 -15.64
N VAL A 255 -13.83 3.16 -16.46
CA VAL A 255 -14.57 4.07 -17.32
C VAL A 255 -15.15 3.32 -18.53
N ASP A 256 -14.37 2.44 -19.15
CA ASP A 256 -14.81 1.64 -20.30
C ASP A 256 -15.94 0.69 -19.92
N ASP A 257 -15.84 0.05 -18.76
CA ASP A 257 -16.90 -0.81 -18.25
C ASP A 257 -18.15 -0.01 -17.85
N TYR A 258 -17.99 1.18 -17.27
CA TYR A 258 -19.11 2.09 -17.01
C TYR A 258 -19.89 2.46 -18.28
N TYR A 259 -19.21 2.82 -19.37
CA TYR A 259 -19.90 3.11 -20.63
C TYR A 259 -20.56 1.87 -21.22
N SER A 260 -19.94 0.71 -21.08
CA SER A 260 -20.52 -0.57 -21.49
C SER A 260 -21.78 -0.90 -20.67
N TRP A 261 -21.77 -0.63 -19.37
CA TRP A 261 -22.92 -0.79 -18.48
C TRP A 261 -24.07 0.14 -18.86
N CYS A 262 -23.79 1.41 -19.15
CA CYS A 262 -24.80 2.37 -19.62
C CYS A 262 -25.54 1.85 -20.86
N LYS A 263 -24.81 1.35 -21.87
CA LYS A 263 -25.40 0.79 -23.10
C LYS A 263 -26.32 -0.39 -22.83
N ILE A 264 -25.91 -1.30 -21.94
CA ILE A 264 -26.69 -2.49 -21.57
C ILE A 264 -27.99 -2.07 -20.84
N LYS A 265 -27.90 -1.13 -19.90
CA LYS A 265 -29.06 -0.58 -19.17
C LYS A 265 -30.08 0.05 -20.12
N GLN A 266 -29.63 0.89 -21.04
CA GLN A 266 -30.50 1.51 -22.05
C GLN A 266 -31.20 0.47 -22.92
N GLY A 267 -30.46 -0.52 -23.43
CA GLY A 267 -31.04 -1.60 -24.25
C GLY A 267 -32.12 -2.40 -23.51
N ALA A 268 -31.90 -2.68 -22.21
CA ALA A 268 -32.87 -3.38 -21.39
C ALA A 268 -34.15 -2.57 -21.13
N GLU A 269 -34.05 -1.25 -21.00
CA GLU A 269 -35.22 -0.37 -20.82
C GLU A 269 -36.07 -0.26 -22.08
N VAL A 270 -35.43 -0.16 -23.26
CA VAL A 270 -36.13 -0.11 -24.56
C VAL A 270 -36.92 -1.40 -24.81
N VAL A 271 -36.35 -2.57 -24.50
CA VAL A 271 -37.03 -3.88 -24.65
C VAL A 271 -38.19 -4.05 -23.66
N ARG A 272 -38.09 -3.49 -22.45
CA ARG A 272 -39.21 -3.51 -21.48
C ARG A 272 -40.35 -2.60 -21.93
N ALA A 273 -40.04 -1.43 -22.47
CA ALA A 273 -41.04 -0.48 -22.96
C ALA A 273 -41.85 -1.03 -24.16
N SER A 274 -41.25 -1.85 -25.02
CA SER A 274 -41.94 -2.47 -26.16
C SER A 274 -42.78 -3.69 -25.80
N ARG A 275 -42.50 -4.39 -24.69
CA ARG A 275 -43.31 -5.53 -24.21
C ARG A 275 -44.55 -5.14 -23.40
N SER A 276 -44.65 -3.87 -22.99
CA SER A 276 -45.79 -3.35 -22.23
C SER A 276 -46.85 -2.66 -23.12
N LYS A 277 -46.70 -2.71 -24.44
CA LYS A 277 -47.68 -2.27 -25.43
C LYS A 277 -48.24 -3.49 -26.16
#